data_AF-A0AAP8E312-F1
#
_entry.id   AF-A0AAP8E312-F1
#
_cell.length_a   1.000
_cell.length_b   1.000
_cell.length_c   1.000
_cell.angle_alpha   90.00
_cell.angle_beta   90.00
_cell.angle_gamma   90.00
#
_symmetry.space_group_name_H-M   'P 1'
#
loop_
_entity.id
_entity.type
_entity.pdbx_description
1 polymer ?
#
loop_
_entity_poly.entity_id
_entity_poly.type
_entity_poly.pdbx_seq_one_letter_code
_entity_poly.pdbx_strand_id
1 'polypeptide(L)'
;MEDVKEKREEISLLETQIQSLGPSETIFNEILRLKKYLILLDFIIDSDRKILSFIKREQMENIKEINMQTEVTLLEERMDTLDSLVRAYNKYLSSLDTIINNNSSFQLNNIMKTLTELTVVLTIPTITYGFWGINLKLPFQGVPYGSLLVIVISLLISILVWYWLKKKKTL
;
A
#
# COMPACT_ATOMS: atom_id res chain seq x y z
N MET A 1 -8.50 -29.36 -10.96
CA MET A 1 -8.20 -29.00 -9.54
C MET A 1 -6.80 -28.41 -9.40
N GLU A 2 -5.90 -28.65 -10.35
CA GLU A 2 -4.53 -28.11 -10.41
C GLU A 2 -4.52 -26.60 -10.68
N ASP A 3 -5.33 -26.13 -11.65
CA ASP A 3 -5.46 -24.70 -12.01
C ASP A 3 -5.93 -23.79 -10.84
N VAL A 4 -6.66 -24.36 -9.88
CA VAL A 4 -7.16 -23.63 -8.70
C VAL A 4 -6.06 -23.49 -7.63
N LYS A 5 -5.11 -24.42 -7.58
CA LYS A 5 -3.91 -24.31 -6.74
C LYS A 5 -2.92 -23.32 -7.34
N GLU A 6 -2.72 -23.38 -8.65
CA GLU A 6 -1.83 -22.48 -9.38
C GLU A 6 -2.27 -21.01 -9.23
N LYS A 7 -3.57 -20.72 -9.43
CA LYS A 7 -4.11 -19.37 -9.17
C LYS A 7 -4.02 -18.93 -7.71
N ARG A 8 -4.07 -19.86 -6.74
CA ARG A 8 -3.90 -19.53 -5.31
C ARG A 8 -2.45 -19.21 -4.96
N GLU A 9 -1.49 -19.91 -5.55
CA GLU A 9 -0.07 -19.62 -5.39
C GLU A 9 0.30 -18.29 -6.05
N GLU A 10 -0.27 -17.97 -7.20
CA GLU A 10 -0.08 -16.69 -7.88
C GLU A 10 -0.60 -15.51 -7.02
N ILE A 11 -1.78 -15.68 -6.41
CA ILE A 11 -2.33 -14.70 -5.45
C ILE A 11 -1.43 -14.57 -4.21
N SER A 12 -0.91 -15.68 -3.67
CA SER A 12 0.00 -15.67 -2.51
C SER A 12 1.34 -14.99 -2.82
N LEU A 13 1.83 -15.14 -4.05
CA LEU A 13 3.05 -14.46 -4.52
C LEU A 13 2.81 -12.96 -4.71
N LEU A 14 1.68 -12.57 -5.27
CA LEU A 14 1.26 -11.16 -5.37
C LEU A 14 1.12 -10.52 -3.98
N GLU A 15 0.52 -11.21 -3.00
CA GLU A 15 0.43 -10.75 -1.61
C GLU A 15 1.82 -10.58 -0.97
N THR A 16 2.74 -11.52 -1.23
CA THR A 16 4.11 -11.46 -0.71
C THR A 16 4.94 -10.34 -1.35
N GLN A 17 4.74 -10.08 -2.64
CA GLN A 17 5.35 -8.95 -3.34
C GLN A 17 4.81 -7.60 -2.82
N ILE A 18 3.51 -7.51 -2.57
CA ILE A 18 2.89 -6.34 -1.93
C ILE A 18 3.49 -6.11 -0.53
N GLN A 19 3.72 -7.16 0.25
CA GLN A 19 4.31 -7.04 1.58
C GLN A 19 5.79 -6.62 1.58
N SER A 20 6.58 -6.97 0.57
CA SER A 20 8.04 -6.82 0.60
C SER A 20 8.62 -5.68 -0.25
N LEU A 21 7.97 -5.27 -1.34
CA LEU A 21 8.52 -4.31 -2.31
C LEU A 21 7.86 -2.92 -2.27
N GLY A 22 6.77 -2.76 -1.53
CA GLY A 22 5.93 -1.56 -1.66
C GLY A 22 5.13 -1.56 -2.95
N PRO A 23 4.20 -0.61 -3.17
CA PRO A 23 3.53 -0.56 -4.45
C PRO A 23 4.52 -0.20 -5.53
N SER A 24 4.88 -1.20 -6.34
CA SER A 24 5.49 -0.96 -7.62
C SER A 24 4.57 -0.06 -8.45
N GLU A 25 5.15 0.91 -9.16
CA GLU A 25 4.44 1.77 -10.12
C GLU A 25 3.59 0.92 -11.11
N THR A 26 4.06 -0.30 -11.41
CA THR A 26 3.33 -1.26 -12.26
C THR A 26 2.01 -1.73 -11.64
N ILE A 27 1.99 -2.08 -10.35
CA ILE A 27 0.81 -2.59 -9.65
C ILE A 27 -0.24 -1.49 -9.52
N PHE A 28 0.20 -0.27 -9.19
CA PHE A 28 -0.70 0.88 -9.13
C PHE A 28 -1.35 1.16 -10.50
N ASN A 29 -0.57 1.11 -11.57
CA ASN A 29 -1.08 1.28 -12.94
C ASN A 29 -2.06 0.17 -13.35
N GLU A 30 -1.83 -1.06 -12.91
CA GLU A 30 -2.72 -2.19 -13.18
C GLU A 30 -4.07 -2.05 -12.46
N ILE A 31 -4.04 -1.63 -11.20
CA ILE A 31 -5.25 -1.30 -10.41
C ILE A 31 -6.03 -0.15 -11.06
N LEU A 32 -5.35 0.90 -11.51
CA LEU A 32 -5.99 2.01 -12.23
C LEU A 32 -6.67 1.54 -13.53
N ARG A 33 -6.02 0.65 -14.29
CA ARG A 33 -6.61 0.08 -15.50
C ARG A 33 -7.86 -0.74 -15.17
N LEU A 34 -7.80 -1.58 -14.14
CA LEU A 34 -8.94 -2.39 -13.71
C LEU A 34 -10.11 -1.51 -13.23
N LYS A 35 -9.81 -0.44 -12.50
CA LYS A 35 -10.81 0.55 -12.03
C LYS A 35 -11.53 1.20 -13.20
N LYS A 36 -10.77 1.63 -14.22
CA LYS A 36 -11.33 2.21 -15.45
C LYS A 36 -12.23 1.23 -16.19
N TYR A 37 -11.81 -0.03 -16.32
CA TYR A 37 -12.62 -1.08 -16.93
C TYR A 37 -13.92 -1.30 -16.16
N LEU A 38 -13.86 -1.34 -14.84
CA LEU A 38 -15.02 -1.59 -14.00
C LEU A 38 -16.04 -0.44 -14.03
N ILE A 39 -15.58 0.81 -14.11
CA ILE A 39 -16.44 1.98 -14.33
C ILE A 39 -17.13 1.92 -15.69
N LEU A 40 -16.40 1.52 -16.74
CA LEU A 40 -16.99 1.34 -18.07
C LEU A 40 -18.05 0.22 -18.06
N LEU A 41 -17.78 -0.86 -17.35
CA LEU A 41 -18.72 -1.97 -17.20
C LEU A 41 -19.99 -1.57 -16.43
N ASP A 42 -19.84 -0.81 -15.33
CA ASP A 42 -20.95 -0.24 -14.57
C ASP A 42 -21.86 0.63 -15.47
N PHE A 43 -21.23 1.49 -16.28
CA PHE A 43 -21.95 2.34 -17.24
C PHE A 43 -22.70 1.53 -18.30
N ILE A 44 -22.09 0.46 -18.84
CA ILE A 44 -22.74 -0.42 -19.82
C ILE A 44 -23.96 -1.12 -19.21
N ILE A 45 -23.82 -1.68 -18.00
CA ILE A 45 -24.94 -2.36 -17.31
C ILE A 45 -26.09 -1.38 -17.02
N ASP A 46 -25.78 -0.16 -16.59
CA ASP A 46 -26.79 0.89 -16.37
C ASP A 46 -27.50 1.28 -17.68
N SER A 47 -26.75 1.42 -18.78
CA SER A 47 -27.31 1.68 -20.11
C SER A 47 -28.24 0.54 -20.56
N ASP A 48 -27.79 -0.71 -20.45
CA ASP A 48 -28.58 -1.87 -20.87
C ASP A 48 -29.86 -2.00 -20.03
N ARG A 49 -29.82 -1.70 -18.73
CA ARG A 49 -31.01 -1.70 -17.86
C ARG A 49 -32.04 -0.67 -18.31
N LYS A 50 -31.58 0.52 -18.69
CA LYS A 50 -32.45 1.58 -19.24
C LYS A 50 -33.10 1.11 -20.54
N ILE A 51 -32.36 0.43 -21.41
CA ILE A 51 -32.91 -0.17 -22.63
C ILE A 51 -33.96 -1.24 -22.29
N LEU A 52 -33.67 -2.14 -21.35
CA LEU A 52 -34.60 -3.21 -20.94
C LEU A 52 -35.92 -2.64 -20.37
N SER A 53 -35.81 -1.63 -19.51
CA SER A 53 -36.99 -0.94 -18.96
C SER A 53 -37.78 -0.16 -20.02
N PHE A 54 -37.10 0.38 -21.04
CA PHE A 54 -37.75 1.03 -22.20
C PHE A 54 -38.52 0.01 -23.05
N ILE A 55 -37.91 -1.14 -23.37
CA ILE A 55 -38.56 -2.23 -24.12
C ILE A 55 -39.81 -2.73 -23.38
N LYS A 56 -39.70 -2.94 -22.07
CA LYS A 56 -40.82 -3.36 -21.22
C LYS A 56 -41.99 -2.38 -21.25
N ARG A 57 -41.69 -1.07 -21.24
CA ARG A 57 -42.71 -0.02 -21.27
C ARG A 57 -43.39 0.09 -22.65
N GLU A 58 -42.61 0.06 -23.72
CA GLU A 58 -43.13 0.20 -25.10
C GLU A 58 -43.88 -1.04 -25.57
N GLN A 59 -43.49 -2.24 -25.13
CA GLN A 59 -44.12 -3.48 -25.58
C GLN A 59 -45.18 -4.04 -24.60
N MET A 60 -45.67 -3.26 -23.63
CA MET A 60 -46.72 -3.73 -22.69
C MET A 60 -47.99 -4.28 -23.37
N GLU A 61 -48.26 -3.93 -24.63
CA GLU A 61 -49.35 -4.52 -25.42
C GLU A 61 -48.97 -5.82 -26.17
N ASN A 62 -47.69 -6.03 -26.51
CA ASN A 62 -47.18 -7.17 -27.30
C ASN A 62 -46.43 -8.26 -26.49
N ILE A 63 -45.87 -7.98 -25.30
CA ILE A 63 -45.17 -8.98 -24.43
C ILE A 63 -46.17 -9.87 -23.66
N LYS A 64 -47.44 -10.00 -24.11
CA LYS A 64 -48.40 -10.91 -23.46
C LYS A 64 -48.11 -12.39 -23.70
N GLU A 65 -47.20 -12.73 -24.62
CA GLU A 65 -46.68 -14.08 -24.71
C GLU A 65 -45.88 -14.43 -23.43
N ILE A 66 -46.37 -15.44 -22.71
CA ILE A 66 -45.80 -15.95 -21.45
C ILE A 66 -44.29 -16.23 -21.57
N ASN A 67 -43.83 -16.64 -22.75
CA ASN A 67 -42.42 -16.93 -23.01
C ASN A 67 -41.55 -15.66 -23.01
N MET A 68 -41.97 -14.58 -23.69
CA MET A 68 -41.22 -13.32 -23.70
C MET A 68 -41.20 -12.63 -22.34
N GLN A 69 -42.32 -12.66 -21.60
CA GLN A 69 -42.38 -12.09 -20.26
C GLN A 69 -41.42 -12.79 -19.29
N THR A 70 -41.30 -14.11 -19.39
CA THR A 70 -40.39 -14.92 -18.57
C THR A 70 -38.93 -14.63 -18.91
N GLU A 71 -38.59 -14.51 -20.20
CA GLU A 71 -37.23 -14.18 -20.65
C GLU A 71 -36.78 -12.77 -20.23
N VAL A 72 -37.66 -11.78 -20.34
CA VAL A 72 -37.39 -10.40 -19.90
C VAL A 72 -37.14 -10.34 -18.39
N THR A 73 -37.95 -11.05 -17.58
CA THR A 73 -37.73 -11.13 -16.12
C THR A 73 -36.41 -11.83 -15.78
N LEU A 74 -36.05 -12.92 -16.48
CA LEU A 74 -34.75 -13.58 -16.29
C LEU A 74 -33.57 -12.66 -16.67
N LEU A 75 -33.72 -11.83 -17.71
CA LEU A 75 -32.74 -10.83 -18.09
C LEU A 75 -32.59 -9.74 -17.01
N GLU A 76 -33.69 -9.26 -16.42
CA GLU A 76 -33.68 -8.31 -15.30
C GLU A 76 -32.89 -8.89 -14.11
N GLU A 77 -33.18 -10.13 -13.69
CA GLU A 77 -32.47 -10.80 -12.61
C GLU A 77 -30.97 -10.93 -12.89
N ARG A 78 -30.59 -11.28 -14.13
CA ARG A 78 -29.18 -11.34 -14.54
C ARG A 78 -28.50 -9.98 -14.44
N MET A 79 -29.18 -8.90 -14.84
CA MET A 79 -28.63 -7.54 -14.72
C MET A 79 -28.50 -7.07 -13.27
N ASP A 80 -29.42 -7.48 -12.39
CA ASP A 80 -29.31 -7.34 -10.93
C ASP A 80 -28.07 -8.03 -10.37
N THR A 81 -27.82 -9.27 -10.79
CA THR A 81 -26.60 -9.97 -10.36
C THR A 81 -25.33 -9.29 -10.87
N LEU A 82 -25.29 -8.85 -12.14
CA LEU A 82 -24.11 -8.18 -12.72
C LEU A 82 -23.82 -6.84 -12.05
N ASP A 83 -24.84 -6.02 -11.78
CA ASP A 83 -24.71 -4.75 -11.08
C ASP A 83 -24.16 -4.95 -9.66
N SER A 84 -24.72 -5.91 -8.90
CA SER A 84 -24.24 -6.22 -7.55
C SER A 84 -22.78 -6.69 -7.55
N LEU A 85 -22.38 -7.45 -8.56
CA LEU A 85 -21.01 -7.93 -8.74
C LEU A 85 -20.07 -6.76 -9.05
N VAL A 86 -20.44 -5.86 -9.97
CA VAL A 86 -19.63 -4.67 -10.29
C VAL A 86 -19.43 -3.77 -9.07
N ARG A 87 -20.48 -3.55 -8.27
CA ARG A 87 -20.37 -2.80 -7.01
C ARG A 87 -19.44 -3.50 -6.01
N ALA A 88 -19.54 -4.82 -5.88
CA ALA A 88 -18.67 -5.60 -4.99
C ALA A 88 -17.19 -5.50 -5.41
N TYR A 89 -16.88 -5.63 -6.71
CA TYR A 89 -15.53 -5.47 -7.22
C TYR A 89 -15.01 -4.03 -7.06
N ASN A 90 -15.86 -3.01 -7.24
CA ASN A 90 -15.49 -1.61 -7.04
C ASN A 90 -15.08 -1.37 -5.58
N LYS A 91 -15.85 -1.93 -4.64
CA LYS A 91 -15.55 -1.87 -3.21
C LYS A 91 -14.25 -2.61 -2.87
N TYR A 92 -14.04 -3.79 -3.44
CA TYR A 92 -12.80 -4.55 -3.26
C TYR A 92 -11.58 -3.79 -3.76
N LEU A 93 -11.66 -3.20 -4.96
CA LEU A 93 -10.57 -2.42 -5.54
C LEU A 93 -10.24 -1.16 -4.72
N SER A 94 -11.26 -0.47 -4.19
CA SER A 94 -11.07 0.64 -3.25
C SER A 94 -10.38 0.21 -1.94
N SER A 95 -10.68 -1.01 -1.47
CA SER A 95 -9.98 -1.59 -0.33
C SER A 95 -8.51 -1.87 -0.65
N LEU A 96 -8.20 -2.35 -1.86
CA LEU A 96 -6.82 -2.56 -2.31
C LEU A 96 -6.05 -1.23 -2.39
N ASP A 97 -6.65 -0.18 -2.96
CA ASP A 97 -6.08 1.19 -2.97
C ASP A 97 -5.69 1.62 -1.54
N THR A 98 -6.58 1.37 -0.58
CA THR A 98 -6.35 1.72 0.84
C THR A 98 -5.21 0.92 1.46
N ILE A 99 -5.17 -0.40 1.23
CA ILE A 99 -4.11 -1.29 1.74
C ILE A 99 -2.74 -0.87 1.18
N ILE A 100 -2.68 -0.53 -0.11
CA ILE A 100 -1.46 -0.07 -0.78
C ILE A 100 -0.95 1.23 -0.18
N ASN A 101 -1.84 2.21 0.02
CA ASN A 101 -1.47 3.49 0.63
C ASN A 101 -0.97 3.32 2.07
N ASN A 102 -1.62 2.43 2.83
CA ASN A 102 -1.20 2.11 4.19
C ASN A 102 0.18 1.43 4.22
N ASN A 103 0.43 0.48 3.32
CA ASN A 103 1.73 -0.19 3.22
C ASN A 103 2.86 0.78 2.85
N SER A 104 2.58 1.70 1.91
CA SER A 104 3.54 2.76 1.54
C SER A 104 3.88 3.65 2.73
N SER A 105 2.84 4.06 3.46
CA SER A 105 3.00 4.88 4.66
C SER A 105 3.77 4.13 5.75
N PHE A 106 3.53 2.82 5.91
CA PHE A 106 4.26 1.97 6.83
C PHE A 106 5.74 1.87 6.46
N GLN A 107 6.06 1.68 5.17
CA GLN A 107 7.43 1.63 4.69
C GLN A 107 8.17 2.95 4.86
N LEU A 108 7.54 4.07 4.49
CA LEU A 108 8.10 5.40 4.73
C LEU A 108 8.36 5.63 6.22
N ASN A 109 7.40 5.28 7.09
CA ASN A 109 7.58 5.38 8.52
C ASN A 109 8.73 4.49 9.03
N ASN A 110 8.89 3.29 8.47
CA ASN A 110 10.00 2.40 8.80
C ASN A 110 11.36 2.98 8.34
N ILE A 111 11.45 3.48 7.10
CA ILE A 111 12.65 4.14 6.57
C ILE A 111 13.03 5.35 7.42
N MET A 112 12.06 6.19 7.76
CA MET A 112 12.29 7.37 8.61
C MET A 112 12.78 7.00 10.00
N LYS A 113 12.24 5.93 10.60
CA LYS A 113 12.73 5.39 11.88
C LYS A 113 14.19 4.93 11.77
N THR A 114 14.52 4.14 10.75
CA THR A 114 15.90 3.67 10.52
C THR A 114 16.88 4.82 10.27
N LEU A 115 16.49 5.81 9.46
CA LEU A 115 17.32 6.98 9.19
C LEU A 115 17.51 7.84 10.45
N THR A 116 16.46 8.02 11.25
CA THR A 116 16.53 8.76 12.52
C THR A 116 17.45 8.07 13.51
N GLU A 117 17.32 6.76 13.65
CA GLU A 117 18.16 5.91 14.49
C GLU A 117 19.65 6.05 14.09
N LEU A 118 19.97 5.94 12.80
CA LEU A 118 21.32 6.14 12.28
C LEU A 118 21.84 7.57 12.51
N THR A 119 20.98 8.57 12.32
CA THR A 119 21.32 9.99 12.51
C THR A 119 21.70 10.27 13.96
N VAL A 120 20.93 9.76 14.94
CA VAL A 120 21.24 9.91 16.38
C VAL A 120 22.61 9.30 16.69
N VAL A 121 22.89 8.10 16.16
CA VAL A 121 24.17 7.42 16.39
C VAL A 121 25.35 8.21 15.82
N LEU A 122 25.21 8.79 14.63
CA LEU A 122 26.26 9.55 13.94
C LEU A 122 26.43 10.98 14.48
N THR A 123 25.38 11.60 15.03
CA THR A 123 25.42 12.98 15.53
C THR A 123 26.37 13.11 16.73
N ILE A 124 26.40 12.12 17.63
CA ILE A 124 27.25 12.14 18.84
C ILE A 124 28.76 12.21 18.50
N PRO A 125 29.32 11.34 17.64
CA PRO A 125 30.70 11.46 17.15
C PRO A 125 30.96 12.73 16.35
N THR A 126 29.99 13.17 15.54
CA THR A 126 30.15 14.38 14.71
C THR A 126 30.28 15.64 15.55
N ILE A 127 29.45 15.78 16.60
CA ILE A 127 29.51 16.91 17.54
C ILE A 127 30.83 16.89 18.32
N THR A 128 31.26 15.73 18.82
CA THR A 128 32.52 15.63 19.59
C THR A 128 33.74 15.97 18.74
N TYR A 129 33.77 15.54 17.47
CA TYR A 129 34.79 15.95 16.51
C TYR A 129 34.70 17.45 16.18
N GLY A 130 33.49 17.99 15.99
CA GLY A 130 33.26 19.41 15.74
C GLY A 130 33.85 20.31 16.82
N PHE A 131 33.71 19.93 18.10
CA PHE A 131 34.33 20.66 19.21
C PHE A 131 35.87 20.67 19.18
N TRP A 132 36.51 19.60 18.66
CA TRP A 132 37.96 19.53 18.46
C TRP A 132 38.45 20.36 17.27
N GLY A 133 37.59 20.61 16.28
CA GLY A 133 37.90 21.48 15.13
C GLY A 133 37.84 22.98 15.45
N ILE A 134 37.20 23.34 16.57
CA ILE A 134 37.21 24.71 17.08
C ILE A 134 38.42 24.83 18.02
N ASN A 135 39.15 25.94 17.95
CA ASN A 135 40.42 26.17 18.65
C ASN A 135 40.25 26.36 20.20
N LEU A 136 39.45 25.50 20.84
CA LEU A 136 39.23 25.42 22.28
C LEU A 136 40.33 24.58 22.94
N LYS A 137 40.86 25.07 24.07
CA LYS A 137 41.72 24.28 24.94
C LYS A 137 40.89 23.22 25.65
N LEU A 138 40.90 22.01 25.11
CA LEU A 138 40.17 20.86 25.66
C LEU A 138 41.05 20.06 26.63
N PRO A 139 40.47 19.46 27.69
CA PRO A 139 41.16 18.41 28.42
C PRO A 139 41.51 17.29 27.42
N PHE A 140 42.72 16.73 27.48
CA PHE A 140 43.33 15.78 26.52
C PHE A 140 44.03 16.35 25.27
N GLN A 141 44.15 17.68 25.12
CA GLN A 141 44.89 18.28 24.00
C GLN A 141 46.41 17.98 24.02
N GLY A 142 46.96 17.62 25.17
CA GLY A 142 48.39 17.31 25.36
C GLY A 142 48.77 15.82 25.25
N VAL A 143 47.81 14.92 24.98
CA VAL A 143 48.07 13.47 24.91
C VAL A 143 48.16 13.05 23.43
N PRO A 144 49.22 12.33 23.00
CA PRO A 144 49.27 11.77 21.66
C PRO A 144 48.06 10.86 21.44
N TYR A 145 47.34 11.04 20.33
CA TYR A 145 46.07 10.36 20.00
C TYR A 145 44.88 10.67 20.93
N GLY A 146 44.92 11.73 21.74
CA GLY A 146 43.80 12.15 22.60
C GLY A 146 42.49 12.37 21.83
N SER A 147 42.57 12.83 20.57
CA SER A 147 41.43 13.01 19.65
C SER A 147 40.75 11.67 19.40
N LEU A 148 41.56 10.68 19.03
CA LEU A 148 41.11 9.37 18.65
C LEU A 148 40.43 8.67 19.84
N LEU A 149 41.00 8.82 21.04
CA LEU A 149 40.49 8.22 22.27
C LEU A 149 39.12 8.79 22.66
N VAL A 150 38.93 10.11 22.55
CA VAL A 150 37.64 10.77 22.80
C VAL A 150 36.59 10.36 21.78
N ILE A 151 36.95 10.24 20.50
CA ILE A 151 36.05 9.76 19.44
C ILE A 151 35.60 8.32 19.73
N VAL A 152 36.52 7.42 20.09
CA VAL A 152 36.20 6.03 20.41
C VAL A 152 35.27 5.94 21.63
N ILE A 153 35.52 6.71 22.69
CA ILE A 153 34.63 6.76 23.86
C ILE A 153 33.25 7.33 23.48
N SER A 154 33.20 8.39 22.68
CA SER A 154 31.96 8.98 22.19
C SER A 154 31.14 7.99 21.36
N LEU A 155 31.81 7.20 20.51
CA LEU A 155 31.19 6.16 19.70
C LEU A 155 30.63 5.02 20.57
N LEU A 156 31.37 4.59 21.59
CA LEU A 156 30.93 3.59 22.56
C LEU A 156 29.69 4.05 23.34
N ILE A 157 29.69 5.30 23.82
CA ILE A 157 28.53 5.89 24.51
C ILE A 157 27.33 5.98 23.56
N SER A 158 27.54 6.39 22.31
CA SER A 158 26.50 6.46 21.28
C SER A 158 25.83 5.09 21.03
N ILE A 159 26.63 4.03 20.89
CA ILE A 159 26.16 2.65 20.73
C ILE A 159 25.42 2.16 21.99
N LEU A 160 25.89 2.54 23.18
CA LEU A 160 25.25 2.17 24.44
C LEU A 160 23.87 2.83 24.59
N VAL A 161 23.77 4.12 24.26
CA VAL A 161 22.52 4.88 24.23
C VAL A 161 21.55 4.29 23.21
N TRP A 162 22.05 3.96 22.02
CA TRP A 162 21.28 3.28 20.97
C TRP A 162 20.71 1.94 21.44
N TYR A 163 21.54 1.08 22.04
CA TYR A 163 21.11 -0.21 22.58
C TYR A 163 20.05 -0.06 23.68
N TRP A 164 20.20 0.95 24.54
CA TRP A 164 19.23 1.26 25.59
C TRP A 164 17.89 1.75 25.04
N LEU A 165 17.91 2.63 24.03
CA LEU A 165 16.72 3.13 23.34
C LEU A 165 15.97 2.00 22.61
N LYS A 166 16.69 1.10 21.92
CA LYS A 166 16.12 -0.07 21.25
C LYS A 166 15.39 -1.00 22.23
N LYS A 167 15.92 -1.16 23.45
CA LYS A 167 15.30 -2.00 24.49
C LYS A 167 14.00 -1.39 25.06
N LYS A 168 13.83 -0.06 24.98
CA LYS A 168 12.66 0.64 25.54
C LYS A 168 11.44 0.72 24.62
N LYS A 169 11.45 0.07 23.44
CA LYS A 169 10.30 0.00 22.50
C LYS A 169 9.77 1.36 22.02
N THR A 170 10.55 2.44 22.15
CA THR A 170 10.14 3.80 21.76
C THR A 170 10.85 4.32 20.50
N LEU A 171 11.36 3.42 19.66
CA LEU A 171 11.75 3.66 18.26
C LEU A 171 11.28 2.47 17.42
#